data_AF-A0A1F2QJE2-F1
#
_entry.id   AF-A0A1F2QJE2-F1
#
_cell.length_a   1.000
_cell.length_b   1.000
_cell.length_c   1.000
_cell.angle_alpha   90.00
_cell.angle_beta   90.00
_cell.angle_gamma   90.00
#
_symmetry.space_group_name_H-M   'P 1'
#
loop_
_entity.id
_entity.type
_entity.pdbx_description
1 polymer ?
#
loop_
_entity_poly.entity_id
_entity_poly.type
_entity_poly.pdbx_seq_one_letter_code
_entity_poly.pdbx_strand_id
1 'polypeptide(L)'
;MEKSTNQRAPDAKTSGGQGIRDLIERTFLVGMGAAALTKDRVQELVEEFVRRGQISGDEGRDMVERLVSRSRDEARSAFKRADSSLQTAYRDMGLVSKRELEDMELRVRQLEHRVQLLEKSADAGPGGASTET
;
A
#
# COMPACT_ATOMS: atom_id res chain seq x y z
N MET A 1 34.87 -47.56 3.12
CA MET A 1 33.51 -46.99 2.94
C MET A 1 32.99 -46.77 4.36
N GLU A 2 32.69 -45.58 4.86
CA GLU A 2 32.18 -44.36 4.22
C GLU A 2 32.89 -43.11 4.78
N LYS A 3 33.03 -42.12 3.90
CA LYS A 3 33.50 -40.78 4.20
C LYS A 3 32.29 -39.89 4.47
N SER A 4 32.53 -38.90 5.32
CA SER A 4 32.06 -37.53 5.19
C SER A 4 30.63 -37.16 5.60
N THR A 5 30.61 -36.21 6.53
CA THR A 5 29.81 -34.98 6.47
C THR A 5 28.34 -35.12 6.82
N ASN A 6 28.03 -34.70 8.04
CA ASN A 6 26.92 -33.77 8.18
C ASN A 6 27.29 -32.66 9.17
N GLN A 7 27.90 -31.60 8.63
CA GLN A 7 27.94 -30.30 9.25
C GLN A 7 26.75 -29.48 8.77
N ARG A 8 26.28 -28.64 9.71
CA ARG A 8 25.52 -27.40 9.55
C ARG A 8 23.99 -27.51 9.70
N ALA A 9 23.55 -27.10 10.88
CA ALA A 9 22.33 -26.36 11.07
C ALA A 9 22.24 -25.18 10.08
N PRO A 10 21.02 -24.72 9.81
CA PRO A 10 20.77 -23.31 10.10
C PRO A 10 19.66 -23.17 11.14
N ASP A 11 20.00 -22.47 12.22
CA ASP A 11 19.11 -21.99 13.26
C ASP A 11 18.00 -21.12 12.66
N ALA A 12 16.88 -21.75 12.31
CA ALA A 12 15.63 -21.05 12.15
C ALA A 12 15.08 -20.76 13.55
N LYS A 13 15.39 -19.58 14.11
CA LYS A 13 14.50 -18.86 15.06
C LYS A 13 15.07 -17.50 15.47
N THR A 14 14.21 -16.47 15.30
CA THR A 14 14.25 -15.13 15.92
C THR A 14 14.96 -14.01 15.13
N SER A 15 14.37 -13.59 14.01
CA SER A 15 14.70 -12.33 13.31
C SER A 15 13.57 -11.28 13.46
N GLY A 16 13.11 -11.05 14.69
CA GLY A 16 12.17 -9.95 14.99
C GLY A 16 12.88 -8.59 15.16
N GLY A 17 14.10 -8.60 15.70
CA GLY A 17 14.86 -7.37 16.00
C GLY A 17 15.62 -6.78 14.80
N GLN A 18 16.01 -7.61 13.82
CA GLN A 18 16.74 -7.13 12.63
C GLN A 18 15.80 -6.39 11.66
N GLY A 19 14.56 -6.85 11.48
CA GLY A 19 13.58 -6.19 10.60
C GLY A 19 13.17 -4.79 11.10
N ILE A 20 13.01 -4.62 12.42
CA ILE A 20 12.66 -3.32 13.02
C ILE A 20 13.81 -2.33 12.87
N ARG A 21 15.06 -2.78 13.07
CA ARG A 21 16.24 -1.94 12.88
C ARG A 21 16.37 -1.46 11.43
N ASP A 22 16.24 -2.38 10.46
CA ASP A 22 16.29 -2.04 9.03
C ASP A 22 15.17 -1.06 8.64
N LEU A 23 13.96 -1.22 9.19
CA LEU A 23 12.85 -0.29 8.96
C LEU A 23 13.14 1.12 9.48
N ILE A 24 13.75 1.25 10.66
CA ILE A 24 14.12 2.55 11.24
C ILE A 24 15.20 3.22 10.39
N GLU A 25 16.27 2.49 10.01
CA GLU A 25 17.35 3.03 9.18
C GLU A 25 16.82 3.51 7.82
N ARG A 26 15.93 2.73 7.19
CA ARG A 26 15.28 3.11 5.93
C ARG A 26 14.35 4.31 6.08
N THR A 27 13.52 4.34 7.12
CA THR A 27 12.59 5.44 7.37
C THR A 27 13.34 6.74 7.64
N PHE A 28 14.45 6.66 8.38
CA PHE A 28 15.32 7.80 8.64
C PHE A 28 15.95 8.35 7.36
N LEU A 29 16.51 7.48 6.51
CA LEU A 29 17.08 7.87 5.21
C LEU A 29 16.02 8.51 4.29
N VAL A 30 14.83 7.91 4.22
CA VAL A 30 13.70 8.46 3.45
C VAL A 30 13.27 9.81 4.00
N GLY A 31 13.18 9.96 5.33
CA GLY A 31 12.83 11.22 5.98
C GLY A 31 13.85 12.32 5.70
N MET A 32 15.15 12.00 5.76
CA MET A 32 16.23 12.95 5.47
C MET A 32 16.24 13.35 3.99
N GLY A 33 16.10 12.38 3.08
CA GLY A 33 16.03 12.66 1.63
C GLY A 33 14.80 13.47 1.25
N ALA A 34 13.64 13.15 1.84
CA ALA A 34 12.41 13.90 1.62
C ALA A 34 12.52 15.34 2.14
N ALA A 35 13.14 15.55 3.31
CA ALA A 35 13.40 16.88 3.84
C ALA A 35 14.30 17.72 2.92
N ALA A 36 15.35 17.11 2.35
CA ALA A 36 16.25 17.77 1.41
C ALA A 36 15.58 18.16 0.08
N LEU A 37 14.54 17.42 -0.33
CA LEU A 37 13.76 17.69 -1.56
C LEU A 37 12.60 18.68 -1.37
N THR A 38 12.46 19.28 -0.18
CA THR A 38 11.42 20.29 0.07
C THR A 38 11.69 21.57 -0.71
N LYS A 39 10.61 22.30 -1.05
CA LYS A 39 10.71 23.56 -1.80
C LYS A 39 11.67 24.56 -1.14
N ASP A 40 11.58 24.70 0.19
CA ASP A 40 12.39 25.66 0.94
C ASP A 40 13.88 25.30 0.87
N ARG A 41 14.24 24.01 0.95
CA ARG A 41 15.63 23.53 0.82
C ARG A 41 16.16 23.68 -0.59
N VAL A 42 15.34 23.37 -1.59
CA VAL A 42 15.70 23.58 -3.00
C VAL A 42 15.93 25.07 -3.28
N GLN A 43 15.06 25.94 -2.75
CA GLN A 43 15.18 27.38 -2.91
C GLN A 43 16.45 27.92 -2.24
N GLU A 44 16.76 27.48 -1.01
CA GLU A 44 17.97 27.88 -0.27
C GLU A 44 19.26 27.54 -1.05
N LEU A 45 19.33 26.33 -1.63
CA LEU A 45 20.46 25.88 -2.45
C LEU A 45 20.60 26.70 -3.75
N VAL A 46 19.48 26.97 -4.42
CA VAL A 46 19.49 27.78 -5.64
C VAL A 46 19.91 29.22 -5.33
N GLU A 47 19.41 29.81 -4.25
CA GLU A 47 19.84 31.13 -3.81
C GLU A 47 21.33 31.18 -3.46
N GLU A 48 21.89 30.09 -2.92
CA GLU A 48 23.34 29.97 -2.70
C GLU A 48 24.13 30.02 -4.02
N PHE A 49 23.65 29.33 -5.05
CA PHE A 49 24.25 29.37 -6.38
C PHE A 49 24.14 30.75 -7.04
N VAL A 50 23.02 31.46 -6.84
CA VAL A 50 22.87 32.86 -7.28
C VAL A 50 23.86 33.76 -6.55
N ARG A 51 23.98 33.65 -5.21
CA ARG A 51 24.93 34.44 -4.40
C ARG A 51 26.38 34.22 -4.81
N ARG A 52 26.73 33.00 -5.22
CA ARG A 52 28.07 32.65 -5.74
C ARG A 52 28.30 33.12 -7.18
N GLY A 53 27.30 33.71 -7.83
CA GLY A 53 27.36 34.15 -9.23
C GLY A 53 27.41 33.00 -10.22
N GLN A 54 27.02 31.79 -9.81
CA GLN A 54 27.06 30.60 -10.68
C GLN A 54 25.84 30.51 -11.60
N ILE A 55 24.74 31.16 -11.21
CA ILE A 55 23.49 31.26 -11.98
C ILE A 55 22.87 32.65 -11.78
N SER A 56 22.10 33.11 -12.75
CA SER A 56 21.31 34.33 -12.59
C SER A 56 20.08 34.12 -11.69
N GLY A 57 19.53 35.20 -11.13
CA GLY A 57 18.33 35.12 -10.29
C GLY A 57 17.10 34.58 -11.04
N ASP A 58 16.98 34.90 -12.33
CA ASP A 58 15.88 34.43 -13.17
C ASP A 58 16.03 32.94 -13.51
N GLU A 59 17.25 32.48 -13.86
CA GLU A 59 17.53 31.05 -14.07
C GLU A 59 17.31 30.23 -12.80
N GLY A 60 17.65 30.79 -11.63
CA GLY A 60 17.41 30.16 -10.35
C GLY A 60 15.92 29.93 -10.08
N ARG A 61 15.08 30.96 -10.27
CA ARG A 61 13.62 30.84 -10.09
C ARG A 61 13.02 29.76 -10.99
N ASP A 62 13.39 29.76 -12.26
CA ASP A 62 12.94 28.79 -13.25
C ASP A 62 13.42 27.36 -12.92
N MET A 63 14.64 27.23 -12.38
CA MET A 63 15.16 25.95 -11.87
C MET A 63 14.34 25.40 -10.70
N VAL A 64 14.01 26.23 -9.70
CA VAL A 64 13.16 25.82 -8.56
C VAL A 64 11.80 25.36 -9.06
N GLU A 65 11.16 26.12 -9.95
CA GLU A 65 9.83 25.81 -10.45
C GLU A 65 9.81 24.49 -11.24
N ARG A 66 10.79 24.28 -12.13
CA ARG A 66 10.94 23.00 -12.84
C ARG A 66 11.17 21.82 -11.92
N LEU A 67 12.05 21.96 -10.92
CA LEU A 67 12.34 20.90 -9.95
C LEU A 67 11.11 20.52 -9.13
N VAL A 68 10.37 21.51 -8.63
CA VAL A 68 9.15 21.28 -7.84
C VAL A 68 8.04 20.68 -8.70
N SER A 69 7.88 21.12 -9.95
CA SER A 69 6.88 20.55 -10.85
C SER A 69 7.21 19.09 -11.18
N ARG A 70 8.44 18.82 -11.60
CA ARG A 70 8.88 17.48 -11.97
C ARG A 70 8.84 16.50 -10.79
N SER A 71 9.24 16.95 -9.60
CA SER A 71 9.22 16.09 -8.40
C SER A 71 7.80 15.66 -8.04
N ARG A 72 6.78 16.50 -8.24
CA ARG A 72 5.38 16.15 -8.00
C ARG A 72 4.90 15.05 -8.94
N ASP A 73 5.22 15.15 -10.22
CA ASP A 73 4.83 14.14 -11.22
C ASP A 73 5.53 12.80 -10.97
N GLU A 74 6.82 12.85 -10.65
CA GLU A 74 7.64 11.69 -10.36
C GLU A 74 7.22 11.01 -9.06
N ALA A 75 6.91 11.80 -8.02
CA ALA A 75 6.34 11.30 -6.77
C ALA A 75 5.00 10.58 -6.99
N ARG A 76 4.08 11.15 -7.78
CA ARG A 76 2.79 10.50 -8.11
C ARG A 76 2.99 9.14 -8.79
N SER A 77 3.92 9.07 -9.75
CA SER A 77 4.27 7.82 -10.43
C SER A 77 4.85 6.79 -9.46
N ALA A 78 5.78 7.22 -8.60
CA ALA A 78 6.39 6.37 -7.58
C ALA A 78 5.36 5.84 -6.58
N PHE A 79 4.45 6.69 -6.09
CA PHE A 79 3.37 6.29 -5.20
C PHE A 79 2.44 5.27 -5.85
N LYS A 80 2.07 5.46 -7.13
CA LYS A 80 1.22 4.50 -7.85
C LYS A 80 1.88 3.12 -7.96
N ARG A 81 3.19 3.08 -8.23
CA ARG A 81 3.95 1.83 -8.27
C ARG A 81 4.03 1.18 -6.90
N ALA A 82 4.35 1.97 -5.87
CA ALA A 82 4.41 1.49 -4.49
C ALA A 82 3.06 0.91 -4.05
N ASP A 83 1.95 1.59 -4.32
CA ASP A 83 0.60 1.11 -4.01
C ASP A 83 0.32 -0.23 -4.70
N SER A 84 0.62 -0.35 -6.00
CA SER A 84 0.42 -1.61 -6.73
C SER A 84 1.28 -2.77 -6.16
N SER A 85 2.52 -2.48 -5.77
CA SER A 85 3.40 -3.47 -5.14
C SER A 85 2.90 -3.88 -3.76
N LEU A 86 2.43 -2.94 -2.96
CA LEU A 86 1.85 -3.20 -1.64
C LEU A 86 0.57 -4.03 -1.76
N GLN A 87 -0.33 -3.70 -2.69
CA GLN A 87 -1.55 -4.47 -2.97
C GLN A 87 -1.22 -5.91 -3.37
N THR A 88 -0.16 -6.11 -4.15
CA THR A 88 0.31 -7.45 -4.53
C THR A 88 0.84 -8.20 -3.31
N ALA A 89 1.70 -7.56 -2.52
CA ALA A 89 2.26 -8.15 -1.31
C ALA A 89 1.18 -8.52 -0.27
N TYR A 90 0.16 -7.66 -0.08
CA TYR A 90 -0.97 -7.96 0.79
C TYR A 90 -1.73 -9.20 0.33
N ARG A 91 -1.98 -9.32 -0.97
CA ARG A 91 -2.65 -10.49 -1.56
C ARG A 91 -1.84 -11.76 -1.39
N ASP A 92 -0.52 -11.70 -1.59
CA ASP A 92 0.39 -12.84 -1.41
C ASP A 92 0.45 -13.30 0.06
N MET A 93 0.27 -12.37 1.00
CA MET A 93 0.15 -12.66 2.44
C MET A 93 -1.26 -13.09 2.87
N GLY A 94 -2.22 -13.18 1.94
CA GLY A 94 -3.62 -13.52 2.22
C GLY A 94 -4.42 -12.42 2.94
N LEU A 95 -3.90 -11.19 2.96
CA LEU A 95 -4.57 -10.04 3.55
C LEU A 95 -5.53 -9.43 2.51
N VAL A 96 -6.83 -9.40 2.84
CA VAL A 96 -7.86 -8.76 2.03
C VAL A 96 -8.02 -7.29 2.42
N SER A 97 -8.30 -6.44 1.44
CA SER A 97 -8.60 -5.03 1.71
C SER A 97 -9.96 -4.89 2.41
N LYS A 98 -10.14 -3.80 3.17
CA LYS A 98 -11.43 -3.49 3.82
C LYS A 98 -12.59 -3.45 2.82
N ARG A 99 -12.35 -2.89 1.64
CA ARG A 99 -13.37 -2.80 0.57
C ARG A 99 -13.80 -4.18 0.08
N GLU A 100 -12.86 -5.09 -0.12
CA GLU A 100 -13.18 -6.46 -0.53
C GLU A 100 -13.98 -7.21 0.55
N LEU A 101 -13.68 -6.95 1.83
CA LEU A 101 -14.45 -7.50 2.96
C LEU A 101 -15.88 -6.95 2.98
N GLU A 102 -16.06 -5.64 2.83
CA GLU A 102 -17.38 -4.97 2.79
C GLU A 102 -18.23 -5.48 1.60
N ASP A 103 -17.62 -5.67 0.43
CA ASP A 103 -18.29 -6.22 -0.75
C ASP A 103 -18.75 -7.67 -0.52
N MET A 104 -17.91 -8.49 0.14
CA MET A 104 -18.27 -9.85 0.51
C MET A 104 -19.42 -9.87 1.52
N GLU A 105 -19.38 -8.99 2.53
CA GLU A 105 -20.45 -8.87 3.53
C GLU A 105 -21.79 -8.50 2.90
N LEU A 106 -21.80 -7.55 1.96
CA LEU A 106 -23.01 -7.17 1.24
C LEU A 106 -23.58 -8.35 0.44
N ARG A 107 -22.72 -9.09 -0.26
CA ARG A 107 -23.11 -10.27 -1.04
C ARG A 107 -23.70 -11.37 -0.15
N VAL A 108 -23.11 -11.59 1.02
CA VAL A 108 -23.63 -12.54 2.03
C VAL A 108 -25.03 -12.12 2.47
N ARG A 109 -25.24 -10.86 2.86
CA ARG A 109 -26.57 -10.38 3.28
C ARG A 109 -27.64 -10.52 2.19
N GLN A 110 -27.27 -10.25 0.93
CA GLN A 110 -28.18 -10.44 -0.20
C GLN A 110 -28.57 -11.91 -0.39
N LEU A 111 -27.62 -12.82 -0.22
CA LEU A 111 -27.89 -14.26 -0.29
C LEU A 111 -28.78 -14.71 0.87
N GLU A 112 -28.49 -14.27 2.11
CA GLU A 112 -29.31 -14.55 3.29
C GLU A 112 -30.76 -14.09 3.11
N HIS A 113 -30.95 -12.88 2.59
CA HIS A 113 -32.29 -12.35 2.31
C HIS A 113 -33.03 -13.18 1.25
N ARG A 114 -32.35 -13.58 0.18
CA ARG A 114 -32.95 -14.43 -0.87
C ARG A 114 -33.33 -15.80 -0.34
N VAL A 115 -32.46 -16.41 0.48
CA VAL A 115 -32.74 -17.70 1.13
C VAL A 115 -33.97 -17.58 2.01
N GLN A 116 -34.08 -16.54 2.86
CA GLN A 116 -35.28 -16.31 3.67
C GLN A 116 -36.56 -16.16 2.85
N LEU A 117 -36.51 -15.44 1.72
CA LEU A 117 -37.69 -15.30 0.85
C LEU A 117 -38.11 -16.63 0.23
N LEU A 118 -37.14 -17.46 -0.17
CA LEU A 118 -37.41 -18.78 -0.72
C LEU A 118 -37.97 -19.72 0.34
N GLU A 119 -37.41 -19.73 1.56
CA GLU A 119 -37.92 -20.49 2.69
C GLU A 119 -39.36 -20.09 3.03
N LYS A 120 -39.65 -18.79 3.11
CA LYS A 120 -41.01 -18.29 3.32
C LYS A 120 -41.98 -18.70 2.20
N SER A 121 -41.51 -18.71 0.96
CA SER A 121 -42.33 -19.13 -0.20
C SER A 121 -42.55 -20.64 -0.23
N ALA A 122 -41.59 -21.43 0.25
CA ALA A 122 -41.69 -22.87 0.38
C ALA A 122 -42.63 -23.29 1.52
N ASP A 123 -42.58 -22.58 2.66
CA ASP A 123 -43.53 -22.77 3.78
C ASP A 123 -44.95 -22.29 3.44
N ALA A 124 -45.09 -21.35 2.49
CA ALA A 124 -46.38 -20.85 2.01
C ALA A 124 -47.01 -21.71 0.89
N GLY A 125 -46.56 -22.96 0.68
CA GLY A 125 -47.10 -23.87 -0.32
C GLY A 125 -48.62 -24.14 -0.19
N PRO A 126 -49.31 -24.52 -1.28
CA PRO A 126 -50.76 -24.43 -1.44
C PRO A 126 -51.51 -25.56 -0.68
N GLY A 127 -51.62 -25.43 0.65
CA GLY A 127 -52.33 -26.41 1.50
C GLY A 127 -53.60 -25.89 2.18
N GLY A 128 -53.96 -24.62 2.02
CA GLY A 128 -55.03 -23.97 2.81
C GLY A 128 -56.41 -23.85 2.15
N ALA A 129 -56.59 -24.31 0.90
CA ALA A 129 -57.82 -24.06 0.14
C ALA A 129 -58.43 -25.36 -0.44
N SER A 130 -58.73 -26.36 0.40
CA SER A 130 -59.56 -27.52 0.03
C SER A 130 -60.07 -28.29 1.26
N THR A 131 -60.89 -27.68 2.10
CA THR A 131 -61.77 -28.42 3.04
C THR A 131 -63.04 -27.61 3.29
N GLU A 132 -64.00 -27.67 2.36
CA GLU A 132 -65.40 -27.34 2.62
C GLU A 132 -66.27 -28.08 1.59
N THR A 133 -66.62 -29.32 1.90
CA THR A 133 -67.86 -30.03 1.51
C THR A 133 -68.06 -31.21 2.46
#